data_AF-A0A1H8R5J9-F1
#
_entry.id   AF-A0A1H8R5J9-F1
#
_cell.length_a   1.000
_cell.length_b   1.000
_cell.length_c   1.000
_cell.angle_alpha   90.00
_cell.angle_beta   90.00
_cell.angle_gamma   90.00
#
_symmetry.space_group_name_H-M   'P 1'
#
loop_
_entity.id
_entity.type
_entity.pdbx_description
1 polymer ?
#
loop_
_entity_poly.entity_id
_entity_poly.type
_entity_poly.pdbx_seq_one_letter_code
_entity_poly.pdbx_strand_id
1 'polypeptide(L)'
;MSSYEYDVAVTFAGEDRAFVEDVVRQVKAAGFKVFYDQDEQVALWGEDMTEFFPTVYEERSRFAVMFVSRHYAAKAWTRFERRSVLLRAIRQESAYVLPVQLDATKLDGLRESVVYLDGVEQGPSGIAAAILYKLGGVHSGGGGLFNGYVPRNEYEATVVVGERPAGWEFLLFAYSLVKGTEQLQEQYFDHKMGFARVGAHIPLDEVLAVVQREMATVLSIARTFKAVLAPGPQQSAFGIPGEPGNVDGILHLADRFVAVYGSFLDWAARLRGYATEHDEAHDLFASTARYADRPVEQLRDFVYKFRDSVDPLHEKVMAGENVNLEITLALDVGGADAGFSSARKRFLQARLES
;
A
#
# COMPACT_ATOMS: atom_id res chain seq x y z
N MET A 1 -18.62 -23.82 18.56
CA MET A 1 -19.76 -23.48 17.69
C MET A 1 -20.16 -22.05 18.03
N SER A 2 -20.30 -21.17 17.02
CA SER A 2 -20.67 -19.77 17.22
C SER A 2 -22.01 -19.69 17.98
N SER A 3 -22.09 -18.84 19.01
CA SER A 3 -23.35 -18.58 19.75
C SER A 3 -24.30 -17.62 19.02
N TYR A 4 -23.92 -17.17 17.82
CA TYR A 4 -24.66 -16.21 17.01
C TYR A 4 -25.38 -16.92 15.85
N GLU A 5 -26.58 -16.46 15.53
CA GLU A 5 -27.39 -16.96 14.41
C GLU A 5 -26.76 -16.60 13.06
N TYR A 6 -26.16 -15.40 12.98
CA TYR A 6 -25.47 -14.87 11.81
C TYR A 6 -24.00 -14.56 12.13
N ASP A 7 -23.13 -14.86 11.18
CA ASP A 7 -21.71 -14.51 11.24
C ASP A 7 -21.52 -13.00 10.98
N VAL A 8 -22.31 -12.45 10.06
CA VAL A 8 -22.32 -11.01 9.77
C VAL A 8 -23.72 -10.54 9.41
N ALA A 9 -24.08 -9.33 9.83
CA ALA A 9 -25.25 -8.61 9.34
C ALA A 9 -24.80 -7.38 8.55
N VAL A 10 -25.43 -7.11 7.41
CA VAL A 10 -25.14 -5.92 6.60
C VAL A 10 -26.20 -4.86 6.79
N THR A 11 -25.82 -3.58 6.67
CA THR A 11 -26.75 -2.45 6.64
C THR A 11 -26.27 -1.42 5.62
N PHE A 12 -27.19 -0.92 4.79
CA PHE A 12 -26.89 -0.12 3.60
C PHE A 12 -28.17 0.60 3.12
N ALA A 13 -28.03 1.60 2.23
CA ALA A 13 -29.18 2.22 1.57
C ALA A 13 -29.59 1.42 0.33
N GLY A 14 -30.88 1.38 0.02
CA GLY A 14 -31.37 0.63 -1.15
C GLY A 14 -30.70 1.02 -2.47
N GLU A 15 -30.21 2.25 -2.62
CA GLU A 15 -29.42 2.69 -3.78
C GLU A 15 -28.08 1.99 -3.94
N ASP A 16 -27.46 1.55 -2.85
CA ASP A 16 -26.15 0.88 -2.86
C ASP A 16 -26.26 -0.64 -3.06
N ARG A 17 -27.49 -1.14 -3.32
CA ARG A 17 -27.81 -2.56 -3.35
C ARG A 17 -26.93 -3.38 -4.27
N ALA A 18 -26.69 -2.91 -5.50
CA ALA A 18 -25.92 -3.67 -6.47
C ALA A 18 -24.50 -3.99 -5.96
N PHE A 19 -23.89 -3.05 -5.21
CA PHE A 19 -22.58 -3.25 -4.60
C PHE A 19 -22.65 -4.25 -3.44
N VAL A 20 -23.63 -4.06 -2.54
CA VAL A 20 -23.75 -4.88 -1.31
C VAL A 20 -24.16 -6.31 -1.62
N GLU A 21 -25.04 -6.52 -2.60
CA GLU A 21 -25.47 -7.84 -3.03
C GLU A 21 -24.29 -8.66 -3.57
N ASP A 22 -23.38 -8.04 -4.31
CA ASP A 22 -22.17 -8.71 -4.80
C ASP A 22 -21.25 -9.13 -3.65
N VAL A 23 -21.05 -8.24 -2.67
CA VAL A 23 -20.29 -8.57 -1.43
C VAL A 23 -20.95 -9.73 -0.68
N VAL A 24 -22.27 -9.65 -0.42
CA VAL A 24 -23.03 -10.66 0.33
C VAL A 24 -22.98 -12.01 -0.37
N ARG A 25 -23.14 -12.04 -1.70
CA ARG A 25 -23.06 -13.26 -2.52
C ARG A 25 -21.72 -13.95 -2.34
N GLN A 26 -20.61 -13.20 -2.37
CA GLN A 26 -19.26 -13.75 -2.18
C GLN A 26 -19.05 -14.28 -0.77
N VAL A 27 -19.51 -13.55 0.25
CA VAL A 27 -19.39 -13.99 1.66
C VAL A 27 -20.22 -15.26 1.92
N LYS A 28 -21.44 -15.34 1.37
CA LYS A 28 -22.28 -16.54 1.43
C LYS A 28 -21.68 -17.72 0.67
N ALA A 29 -21.08 -17.48 -0.48
CA ALA A 29 -20.40 -18.52 -1.25
C ALA A 29 -19.23 -19.17 -0.49
N ALA A 30 -18.59 -18.43 0.41
CA ALA A 30 -17.57 -18.94 1.33
C ALA A 30 -18.14 -19.70 2.55
N GLY A 31 -19.46 -19.88 2.65
CA GLY A 31 -20.11 -20.69 3.66
C GLY A 31 -20.55 -19.96 4.94
N PHE A 32 -20.43 -18.63 4.99
CA PHE A 32 -20.83 -17.83 6.15
C PHE A 32 -22.32 -17.45 6.11
N LYS A 33 -22.92 -17.35 7.30
CA LYS A 33 -24.30 -16.92 7.46
C LYS A 33 -24.37 -15.39 7.49
N VAL A 34 -24.92 -14.81 6.43
CA VAL A 34 -25.10 -13.36 6.29
C VAL A 34 -26.56 -12.99 6.45
N PHE A 35 -26.87 -12.13 7.42
CA PHE A 35 -28.17 -11.47 7.49
C PHE A 35 -28.25 -10.36 6.43
N TYR A 36 -29.18 -10.52 5.50
CA TYR A 36 -29.48 -9.62 4.38
C TYR A 36 -31.01 -9.49 4.27
N ASP A 37 -31.51 -8.26 4.35
CA ASP A 37 -32.93 -7.94 4.48
C ASP A 37 -33.83 -8.57 3.40
N GLN A 38 -33.32 -8.72 2.18
CA GLN A 38 -34.09 -9.30 1.08
C GLN A 38 -34.28 -10.81 1.17
N ASP A 39 -33.36 -11.53 1.81
CA ASP A 39 -33.45 -12.99 1.93
C ASP A 39 -34.48 -13.40 2.98
N GLU A 40 -34.86 -12.47 3.85
CA GLU A 40 -35.76 -12.67 4.99
C GLU A 40 -37.16 -12.10 4.71
N GLN A 41 -37.53 -11.79 3.45
CA GLN A 41 -38.83 -11.17 3.11
C GLN A 41 -40.05 -11.95 3.63
N VAL A 42 -39.96 -13.29 3.72
CA VAL A 42 -41.02 -14.14 4.28
C VAL A 42 -41.00 -14.14 5.81
N ALA A 43 -39.81 -14.10 6.42
CA ALA A 43 -39.64 -14.05 7.88
C ALA A 43 -40.01 -12.67 8.45
N LEU A 44 -39.83 -11.60 7.68
CA LEU A 44 -40.19 -10.22 8.01
C LEU A 44 -41.66 -9.90 7.75
N TRP A 45 -42.42 -10.83 7.14
CA TRP A 45 -43.80 -10.57 6.76
C TRP A 45 -44.74 -10.59 7.97
N GLY A 46 -45.09 -9.41 8.47
CA GLY A 46 -45.97 -9.23 9.64
C GLY A 46 -45.24 -8.97 10.96
N GLU A 47 -43.91 -8.96 10.94
CA GLU A 47 -43.07 -8.64 12.10
C GLU A 47 -42.96 -7.12 12.33
N ASP A 48 -42.81 -6.72 13.59
CA ASP A 48 -42.46 -5.34 13.92
C ASP A 48 -40.96 -5.13 13.68
N MET A 49 -40.65 -4.49 12.56
CA MET A 49 -39.28 -4.18 12.16
C MET A 49 -38.52 -3.37 13.21
N THR A 50 -39.22 -2.59 14.05
CA THR A 50 -38.59 -1.76 15.09
C THR A 50 -38.08 -2.56 16.29
N GLU A 51 -38.52 -3.81 16.45
CA GLU A 51 -38.03 -4.75 17.46
C GLU A 51 -37.09 -5.80 16.86
N PHE A 52 -37.37 -6.26 15.63
CA PHE A 52 -36.63 -7.33 14.97
C PHE A 52 -35.17 -6.97 14.64
N PHE A 53 -34.94 -5.83 13.98
CA PHE A 53 -33.59 -5.41 13.56
C PHE A 53 -32.65 -5.18 14.74
N PRO A 54 -33.03 -4.46 15.81
CA PRO A 54 -32.20 -4.34 17.01
C PRO A 54 -31.72 -5.69 17.56
N THR A 55 -32.59 -6.69 17.69
CA THR A 55 -32.20 -8.01 18.19
C THR A 55 -31.20 -8.71 17.26
N VAL A 56 -31.39 -8.59 15.94
CA VAL A 56 -30.46 -9.16 14.96
C VAL A 56 -29.06 -8.56 15.11
N TYR A 57 -28.96 -7.23 15.20
CA TYR A 57 -27.68 -6.56 15.33
C TYR A 57 -27.08 -6.70 16.75
N GLU A 58 -27.85 -6.50 17.82
CA GLU A 58 -27.35 -6.53 19.20
C GLU A 58 -27.00 -7.93 19.70
N GLU A 59 -27.76 -8.95 19.33
CA GLU A 59 -27.71 -10.26 20.01
C GLU A 59 -27.41 -11.42 19.06
N ARG A 60 -27.92 -11.39 17.83
CA ARG A 60 -27.89 -12.56 16.94
C ARG A 60 -26.77 -12.55 15.91
N SER A 61 -26.07 -11.44 15.74
CA SER A 61 -24.97 -11.30 14.77
C SER A 61 -23.62 -11.14 15.46
N ARG A 62 -22.58 -11.81 14.94
CA ARG A 62 -21.20 -11.69 15.45
C ARG A 62 -20.55 -10.36 15.05
N PHE A 63 -20.74 -9.90 13.82
CA PHE A 63 -20.32 -8.58 13.33
C PHE A 63 -21.44 -7.85 12.59
N ALA A 64 -21.35 -6.52 12.51
CA ALA A 64 -22.20 -5.69 11.66
C ALA A 64 -21.35 -4.90 10.66
N VAL A 65 -21.60 -5.08 9.36
CA VAL A 65 -20.94 -4.31 8.29
C VAL A 65 -21.85 -3.16 7.89
N MET A 66 -21.34 -1.94 8.01
CA MET A 66 -22.08 -0.72 7.69
C MET A 66 -21.56 -0.11 6.39
N PHE A 67 -22.35 -0.16 5.33
CA PHE A 67 -22.02 0.49 4.05
C PHE A 67 -22.51 1.94 4.06
N VAL A 68 -21.57 2.87 4.15
CA VAL A 68 -21.78 4.29 4.34
C VAL A 68 -21.69 5.01 3.01
N SER A 69 -22.80 5.56 2.55
CA SER A 69 -22.92 6.46 1.41
C SER A 69 -23.70 7.73 1.81
N ARG A 70 -23.77 8.71 0.91
CA ARG A 70 -24.66 9.87 1.04
C ARG A 70 -26.12 9.45 1.14
N HIS A 71 -26.49 8.37 0.46
CA HIS A 71 -27.85 7.82 0.47
C HIS A 71 -28.14 7.19 1.83
N TYR A 72 -27.17 6.45 2.36
CA TYR A 72 -27.23 5.89 3.70
C TYR A 72 -27.31 7.00 4.76
N ALA A 73 -26.48 8.03 4.70
CA ALA A 73 -26.53 9.14 5.65
C ALA A 73 -27.83 9.97 5.56
N ALA A 74 -28.39 10.15 4.36
CA ALA A 74 -29.59 10.95 4.15
C ALA A 74 -30.91 10.20 4.46
N LYS A 75 -30.92 8.87 4.28
CA LYS A 75 -32.12 8.06 4.42
C LYS A 75 -32.18 7.22 5.70
N ALA A 76 -31.05 6.95 6.35
CA ALA A 76 -31.00 6.05 7.49
C ALA A 76 -31.48 6.72 8.79
N TRP A 77 -32.80 6.76 8.88
CA TRP A 77 -33.61 6.27 10.01
C TRP A 77 -33.61 7.08 11.32
N THR A 78 -34.81 7.50 11.73
CA THR A 78 -35.11 7.99 13.07
C THR A 78 -34.98 6.89 14.14
N ARG A 79 -33.96 7.05 15.01
CA ARG A 79 -34.03 6.98 16.49
C ARG A 79 -33.87 5.64 17.26
N PHE A 80 -33.90 4.45 16.66
CA PHE A 80 -33.67 3.18 17.42
C PHE A 80 -32.62 2.20 16.84
N GLU A 81 -32.63 1.84 15.54
CA GLU A 81 -31.71 0.83 14.97
C GLU A 81 -30.23 1.27 14.92
N ARG A 82 -29.96 2.49 14.45
CA ARG A 82 -28.61 3.10 14.51
C ARG A 82 -28.12 3.18 15.96
N ARG A 83 -29.04 3.40 16.90
CA ARG A 83 -28.73 3.43 18.33
C ARG A 83 -28.29 2.05 18.81
N SER A 84 -28.92 0.98 18.36
CA SER A 84 -28.58 -0.41 18.75
C SER A 84 -27.21 -0.88 18.26
N VAL A 85 -26.93 -0.70 16.96
CA VAL A 85 -25.60 -1.01 16.38
C VAL A 85 -24.50 -0.17 17.06
N LEU A 86 -24.73 1.14 17.23
CA LEU A 86 -23.78 2.03 17.90
C LEU A 86 -23.70 1.79 19.41
N LEU A 87 -24.78 1.43 20.10
CA LEU A 87 -24.80 1.14 21.55
C LEU A 87 -23.99 -0.11 21.86
N ARG A 88 -24.13 -1.17 21.06
CA ARG A 88 -23.27 -2.34 21.18
C ARG A 88 -21.82 -1.99 20.88
N ALA A 89 -21.56 -1.24 19.80
CA ALA A 89 -20.22 -0.76 19.47
C ALA A 89 -19.59 0.13 20.56
N ILE A 90 -20.41 0.86 21.33
CA ILE A 90 -19.97 1.69 22.47
C ILE A 90 -19.73 0.85 23.73
N ARG A 91 -20.52 -0.22 23.95
CA ARG A 91 -20.45 -1.10 25.13
C ARG A 91 -19.40 -2.22 25.01
N GLN A 92 -19.03 -2.59 23.79
CA GLN A 92 -18.09 -3.66 23.50
C GLN A 92 -16.71 -3.08 23.20
N GLU A 93 -15.68 -3.48 23.95
CA GLU A 93 -14.29 -3.02 23.71
C GLU A 93 -13.67 -3.64 22.45
N SER A 94 -14.23 -4.74 21.94
CA SER A 94 -13.78 -5.42 20.73
C SER A 94 -14.51 -4.93 19.47
N ALA A 95 -13.81 -4.97 18.35
CA ALA A 95 -14.34 -4.56 17.05
C ALA A 95 -15.59 -5.38 16.68
N TYR A 96 -16.75 -4.71 16.61
CA TYR A 96 -18.04 -5.31 16.24
C TYR A 96 -18.61 -4.67 14.95
N VAL A 97 -18.48 -3.35 14.81
CA VAL A 97 -18.87 -2.59 13.62
C VAL A 97 -17.70 -2.53 12.63
N LEU A 98 -17.97 -2.87 11.37
CA LEU A 98 -17.05 -2.85 10.25
C LEU A 98 -17.56 -1.84 9.22
N PRO A 99 -17.15 -0.55 9.29
CA PRO A 99 -17.66 0.45 8.37
C PRO A 99 -16.93 0.43 7.02
N VAL A 100 -17.69 0.50 5.94
CA VAL A 100 -17.24 0.54 4.54
C VAL A 100 -17.76 1.83 3.92
N GLN A 101 -16.86 2.66 3.40
CA GLN A 101 -17.20 3.93 2.79
C GLN A 101 -17.42 3.77 1.29
N LEU A 102 -18.61 4.10 0.79
CA LEU A 102 -18.98 4.00 -0.64
C LEU A 102 -18.90 5.33 -1.38
N ASP A 103 -18.74 6.45 -0.67
CA ASP A 103 -18.44 7.78 -1.19
C ASP A 103 -17.78 8.65 -0.10
N ALA A 104 -17.47 9.92 -0.37
CA ALA A 104 -16.80 10.80 0.60
C ALA A 104 -17.64 11.16 1.86
N THR A 105 -18.78 10.52 2.09
CA THR A 105 -19.66 10.78 3.24
C THR A 105 -19.05 10.28 4.53
N LYS A 106 -19.00 11.15 5.54
CA LYS A 106 -18.65 10.79 6.92
C LYS A 106 -19.93 10.49 7.72
N LEU A 107 -19.90 9.42 8.52
CA LEU A 107 -21.04 9.04 9.35
C LEU A 107 -20.89 9.64 10.75
N ASP A 108 -21.81 10.53 11.13
CA ASP A 108 -21.86 11.05 12.48
C ASP A 108 -22.24 9.95 13.48
N GLY A 109 -21.48 9.81 14.58
CA GLY A 109 -21.81 8.92 15.71
C GLY A 109 -20.92 7.69 15.87
N LEU A 110 -19.99 7.42 14.96
CA LEU A 110 -18.85 6.54 15.23
C LEU A 110 -17.71 7.35 15.87
N ARG A 111 -16.91 6.71 16.76
CA ARG A 111 -15.73 7.39 17.34
C ARG A 111 -14.74 7.71 16.22
N GLU A 112 -14.03 8.83 16.33
CA GLU A 112 -12.97 9.20 15.37
C GLU A 112 -11.87 8.13 15.25
N SER A 113 -11.74 7.27 16.26
CA SER A 113 -10.80 6.15 16.29
C SER A 113 -11.26 4.93 15.47
N VAL A 114 -12.47 4.92 14.91
CA VAL A 114 -12.97 3.81 14.08
C VAL A 114 -12.53 4.01 12.64
N VAL A 115 -11.72 3.09 12.12
CA VAL A 115 -11.22 3.10 10.75
C VAL A 115 -12.25 2.50 9.79
N TYR A 116 -12.38 3.12 8.61
CA TYR A 116 -13.26 2.69 7.53
C TYR A 116 -12.44 1.99 6.44
N LEU A 117 -13.03 1.01 5.78
CA LEU A 117 -12.50 0.53 4.50
C LEU A 117 -13.11 1.34 3.36
N ASP A 118 -12.29 1.74 2.39
CA ASP A 118 -12.78 2.42 1.19
C ASP A 118 -13.35 1.39 0.20
N GLY A 119 -14.68 1.36 0.06
CA GLY A 119 -15.38 0.45 -0.84
C GLY A 119 -15.26 0.84 -2.32
N VAL A 120 -14.89 2.09 -2.62
CA VAL A 120 -14.63 2.54 -4.01
C VAL A 120 -13.29 2.02 -4.48
N GLU A 121 -12.25 2.12 -3.64
CA GLU A 121 -10.92 1.61 -3.95
C GLU A 121 -10.87 0.07 -3.95
N GLN A 122 -11.47 -0.57 -2.93
CA GLN A 122 -11.39 -2.03 -2.74
C GLN A 122 -12.37 -2.80 -3.62
N GLY A 123 -13.48 -2.17 -4.06
CA GLY A 123 -14.56 -2.82 -4.80
C GLY A 123 -15.26 -3.95 -4.01
N PRO A 124 -16.30 -4.59 -4.58
CA PRO A 124 -17.05 -5.64 -3.88
C PRO A 124 -16.18 -6.84 -3.45
N SER A 125 -15.26 -7.28 -4.30
CA SER A 125 -14.40 -8.43 -4.00
C SER A 125 -13.40 -8.14 -2.87
N GLY A 126 -12.80 -6.95 -2.83
CA GLY A 126 -11.88 -6.57 -1.75
C GLY A 126 -12.60 -6.44 -0.41
N ILE A 127 -13.82 -5.88 -0.41
CA ILE A 127 -14.65 -5.81 0.79
C ILE A 127 -15.10 -7.21 1.25
N ALA A 128 -15.51 -8.09 0.33
CA ALA A 128 -15.84 -9.47 0.66
C ALA A 128 -14.65 -10.20 1.31
N ALA A 129 -13.45 -10.08 0.74
CA ALA A 129 -12.23 -10.66 1.30
C ALA A 129 -11.94 -10.14 2.72
N ALA A 130 -12.11 -8.83 2.96
CA ALA A 130 -11.91 -8.25 4.28
C ALA A 130 -12.95 -8.74 5.31
N ILE A 131 -14.21 -8.95 4.91
CA ILE A 131 -15.23 -9.55 5.76
C ILE A 131 -14.87 -11.00 6.08
N LEU A 132 -14.50 -11.78 5.07
CA LEU A 132 -14.10 -13.19 5.25
C LEU A 132 -12.92 -13.34 6.21
N TYR A 133 -11.94 -12.43 6.11
CA TYR A 133 -10.84 -12.31 7.07
C TYR A 133 -11.32 -12.08 8.50
N LYS A 134 -12.30 -11.18 8.72
CA LYS A 134 -12.91 -10.96 10.05
C LYS A 134 -13.71 -12.15 10.55
N LEU A 135 -14.34 -12.91 9.66
CA LEU A 135 -15.16 -14.07 10.00
C LEU A 135 -14.37 -15.36 10.23
N GLY A 136 -13.16 -15.45 9.68
CA GLY A 136 -12.24 -16.58 9.89
C GLY A 136 -12.22 -17.60 8.74
N GLY A 137 -12.43 -17.18 7.49
CA GLY A 137 -12.17 -18.00 6.29
C GLY A 137 -11.28 -17.20 5.35
N VAL A 138 -10.10 -17.62 4.94
CA VAL A 138 -9.63 -18.98 4.64
C VAL A 138 -8.48 -19.37 5.56
N HIS A 139 -8.75 -20.25 6.53
CA HIS A 139 -7.74 -21.08 7.18
C HIS A 139 -7.70 -22.44 6.51
N SER A 140 -6.97 -22.53 5.40
CA SER A 140 -6.50 -23.82 4.88
C SER A 140 -5.16 -24.13 5.54
N GLY A 141 -5.19 -24.73 6.73
CA GLY A 141 -4.03 -25.36 7.37
C GLY A 141 -3.31 -24.54 8.44
N GLY A 142 -3.85 -24.56 9.67
CA GLY A 142 -3.06 -24.35 10.90
C GLY A 142 -3.09 -22.93 11.48
N GLY A 143 -4.04 -22.66 12.38
CA GLY A 143 -3.88 -21.85 13.62
C GLY A 143 -3.21 -20.46 13.63
N GLY A 144 -2.89 -19.87 12.48
CA GLY A 144 -2.12 -18.62 12.37
C GLY A 144 -2.95 -17.36 12.21
N LEU A 145 -2.40 -16.22 12.61
CA LEU A 145 -2.89 -14.85 12.42
C LEU A 145 -2.60 -14.31 11.00
N PHE A 146 -1.81 -15.02 10.20
CA PHE A 146 -1.44 -14.60 8.84
C PHE A 146 -2.67 -14.50 7.92
N ASN A 147 -2.74 -13.43 7.13
CA ASN A 147 -3.92 -13.06 6.34
C ASN A 147 -3.84 -13.48 4.86
N GLY A 148 -2.76 -14.13 4.42
CA GLY A 148 -2.58 -14.58 3.03
C GLY A 148 -1.89 -13.58 2.11
N TYR A 149 -1.67 -12.33 2.54
CA TYR A 149 -1.19 -11.23 1.68
C TYR A 149 0.14 -10.66 2.15
N VAL A 150 0.77 -9.80 1.33
CA VAL A 150 1.93 -9.01 1.78
C VAL A 150 1.49 -8.10 2.93
N PRO A 151 2.20 -8.08 4.07
CA PRO A 151 1.86 -7.24 5.20
C PRO A 151 1.62 -5.77 4.84
N ARG A 152 0.69 -5.12 5.54
CA ARG A 152 0.37 -3.69 5.40
C ARG A 152 0.82 -2.85 6.59
N ASN A 153 1.23 -3.51 7.68
CA ASN A 153 1.68 -2.88 8.91
C ASN A 153 2.69 -3.77 9.63
N GLU A 154 3.31 -3.21 10.68
CA GLU A 154 4.36 -3.93 11.44
C GLU A 154 3.83 -5.17 12.14
N TYR A 155 2.58 -5.15 12.61
CA TYR A 155 1.97 -6.31 13.26
C TYR A 155 1.85 -7.49 12.28
N GLU A 156 1.29 -7.27 11.10
CA GLU A 156 1.21 -8.31 10.05
C GLU A 156 2.59 -8.82 9.63
N ALA A 157 3.60 -7.95 9.59
CA ALA A 157 4.97 -8.37 9.30
C ALA A 157 5.56 -9.27 10.40
N THR A 158 5.29 -8.97 11.68
CA THR A 158 5.70 -9.85 12.79
C THR A 158 5.01 -11.21 12.75
N VAL A 159 3.75 -11.24 12.32
CA VAL A 159 2.99 -12.47 12.10
C VAL A 159 3.65 -13.31 10.99
N VAL A 160 3.99 -12.70 9.84
CA VAL A 160 4.70 -13.40 8.75
C VAL A 160 6.05 -13.97 9.23
N VAL A 161 6.82 -13.22 10.01
CA VAL A 161 8.11 -13.69 10.55
C VAL A 161 7.95 -14.84 11.55
N GLY A 162 6.90 -14.78 12.38
CA GLY A 162 6.62 -15.78 13.41
C GLY A 162 6.05 -17.07 12.85
N GLU A 163 5.09 -16.97 11.94
CA GLU A 163 4.36 -18.12 11.38
C GLU A 163 5.04 -18.73 10.17
N ARG A 164 5.87 -17.95 9.47
CA ARG A 164 6.61 -18.37 8.27
C ARG A 164 5.73 -19.13 7.27
N PRO A 165 4.61 -18.51 6.82
CA PRO A 165 3.76 -19.11 5.80
C PRO A 165 4.54 -19.41 4.51
N ALA A 166 3.96 -20.21 3.63
CA ALA A 166 4.58 -20.46 2.32
C ALA A 166 4.87 -19.13 1.60
N GLY A 167 6.14 -18.91 1.23
CA GLY A 167 6.62 -17.68 0.60
C GLY A 167 6.88 -16.50 1.55
N TRP A 168 6.95 -16.73 2.87
CA TRP A 168 7.17 -15.67 3.88
C TRP A 168 8.38 -14.78 3.61
N GLU A 169 9.45 -15.33 3.02
CA GLU A 169 10.65 -14.57 2.68
C GLU A 169 10.32 -13.44 1.69
N PHE A 170 9.54 -13.76 0.65
CA PHE A 170 9.12 -12.81 -0.37
C PHE A 170 8.08 -11.83 0.16
N LEU A 171 7.17 -12.29 1.03
CA LEU A 171 6.17 -11.44 1.69
C LEU A 171 6.84 -10.39 2.58
N LEU A 172 7.82 -10.81 3.39
CA LEU A 172 8.61 -9.91 4.25
C LEU A 172 9.43 -8.91 3.43
N PHE A 173 10.07 -9.39 2.35
CA PHE A 173 10.85 -8.54 1.46
C PHE A 173 9.97 -7.49 0.77
N ALA A 174 8.83 -7.89 0.21
CA ALA A 174 7.87 -6.99 -0.44
C ALA A 174 7.38 -5.90 0.53
N TYR A 175 6.98 -6.29 1.74
CA TYR A 175 6.57 -5.34 2.78
C TYR A 175 7.69 -4.35 3.11
N SER A 176 8.92 -4.84 3.30
CA SER A 176 10.06 -4.02 3.69
C SER A 176 10.42 -3.00 2.60
N LEU A 177 10.34 -3.40 1.33
CA LEU A 177 10.52 -2.51 0.19
C LEU A 177 9.44 -1.41 0.12
N VAL A 178 8.16 -1.79 0.27
CA VAL A 178 7.04 -0.84 0.24
C VAL A 178 7.17 0.16 1.38
N LYS A 179 7.33 -0.33 2.62
CA LYS A 179 7.50 0.50 3.81
C LYS A 179 8.65 1.50 3.65
N GLY A 180 9.83 1.02 3.23
CA GLY A 180 11.00 1.89 3.07
C GLY A 180 10.84 2.91 1.93
N THR A 181 10.17 2.54 0.84
CA THR A 181 9.89 3.46 -0.28
C THR A 181 8.87 4.54 0.12
N GLU A 182 7.85 4.18 0.92
CA GLU A 182 6.83 5.11 1.43
C GLU A 182 7.41 6.09 2.47
N GLN A 183 8.41 5.67 3.26
CA GLN A 183 9.13 6.58 4.16
C GLN A 183 9.84 7.73 3.42
N LEU A 184 10.14 7.56 2.13
CA LEU A 184 10.80 8.56 1.28
C LEU A 184 9.79 9.29 0.36
N GLN A 185 8.49 9.19 0.65
CA GLN A 185 7.44 9.77 -0.18
C GLN A 185 7.51 11.30 -0.29
N GLU A 186 7.87 12.01 0.79
CA GLU A 186 8.05 13.46 0.75
C GLU A 186 9.19 13.86 -0.20
N GLN A 187 10.33 13.17 -0.11
CA GLN A 187 11.47 13.40 -0.99
C GLN A 187 11.14 13.08 -2.45
N TYR A 188 10.32 12.04 -2.69
CA TYR A 188 9.81 11.73 -4.01
C TYR A 188 8.93 12.88 -4.56
N PHE A 189 8.01 13.43 -3.76
CA PHE A 189 7.20 14.57 -4.20
C PHE A 189 8.03 15.82 -4.47
N ASP A 190 9.00 16.13 -3.61
CA ASP A 190 9.96 17.21 -3.84
C ASP A 190 10.72 16.99 -5.15
N HIS A 191 11.17 15.74 -5.40
CA HIS A 191 11.85 15.38 -6.62
C HIS A 191 10.97 15.60 -7.86
N LYS A 192 9.70 15.21 -7.83
CA LYS A 192 8.73 15.41 -8.93
C LYS A 192 8.39 16.87 -9.18
N MET A 193 8.36 17.69 -8.12
CA MET A 193 8.16 19.14 -8.22
C MET A 193 9.42 19.86 -8.74
N GLY A 194 10.59 19.22 -8.66
CA GLY A 194 11.87 19.89 -8.86
C GLY A 194 12.26 20.79 -7.68
N PHE A 195 11.62 20.61 -6.52
CA PHE A 195 11.93 21.36 -5.31
C PHE A 195 13.22 20.84 -4.67
N ALA A 196 13.99 21.78 -4.12
CA ALA A 196 15.12 21.49 -3.25
C ALA A 196 15.33 22.64 -2.28
N ARG A 197 15.84 22.32 -1.09
CA ARG A 197 16.31 23.33 -0.14
C ARG A 197 17.61 23.93 -0.65
N VAL A 198 17.78 25.24 -0.46
CA VAL A 198 19.02 25.94 -0.81
C VAL A 198 20.18 25.32 -0.01
N GLY A 199 21.21 24.93 -0.75
CA GLY A 199 22.39 24.24 -0.27
C GLY A 199 23.65 25.10 -0.42
N ALA A 200 24.77 24.42 -0.70
CA ALA A 200 26.07 25.07 -0.82
C ALA A 200 26.12 26.04 -2.02
N HIS A 201 26.85 27.15 -1.85
CA HIS A 201 27.17 28.05 -2.94
C HIS A 201 28.28 27.45 -3.82
N ILE A 202 28.07 27.47 -5.13
CA ILE A 202 29.02 27.01 -6.15
C ILE A 202 29.43 28.21 -7.02
N PRO A 203 30.70 28.63 -6.99
CA PRO A 203 31.23 29.66 -7.87
C PRO A 203 31.06 29.31 -9.35
N LEU A 204 30.85 30.33 -10.19
CA LEU A 204 30.54 30.14 -11.61
C LEU A 204 31.62 29.34 -12.37
N ASP A 205 32.89 29.53 -12.03
CA ASP A 205 34.03 28.85 -12.65
C ASP A 205 34.16 27.37 -12.25
N GLU A 206 33.57 26.98 -11.11
CA GLU A 206 33.54 25.59 -10.63
C GLU A 206 32.38 24.75 -11.18
N VAL A 207 31.32 25.38 -11.70
CA VAL A 207 30.07 24.70 -12.11
C VAL A 207 30.31 23.47 -12.98
N LEU A 208 31.15 23.57 -14.02
CA LEU A 208 31.42 22.45 -14.92
C LEU A 208 32.16 21.30 -14.23
N ALA A 209 33.10 21.62 -13.34
CA ALA A 209 33.83 20.61 -12.58
C ALA A 209 32.90 19.88 -11.60
N VAL A 210 31.97 20.62 -10.95
CA VAL A 210 30.92 20.05 -10.11
C VAL A 210 30.02 19.13 -10.92
N VAL A 211 29.49 19.59 -12.07
CA VAL A 211 28.64 18.75 -12.94
C VAL A 211 29.36 17.47 -13.35
N GLN A 212 30.63 17.54 -13.76
CA GLN A 212 31.39 16.35 -14.13
C GLN A 212 31.56 15.37 -12.96
N ARG A 213 31.81 15.87 -11.76
CA ARG A 213 31.89 15.05 -10.53
C ARG A 213 30.54 14.40 -10.22
N GLU A 214 29.46 15.16 -10.25
CA GLU A 214 28.12 14.65 -9.95
C GLU A 214 27.64 13.61 -10.98
N MET A 215 28.03 13.76 -12.25
CA MET A 215 27.82 12.73 -13.28
C MET A 215 28.53 11.41 -12.95
N ALA A 216 29.75 11.47 -12.41
CA ALA A 216 30.44 10.26 -11.95
C ALA A 216 29.77 9.65 -10.70
N THR A 217 29.22 10.50 -9.82
CA THR A 217 28.47 10.09 -8.63
C THR A 217 27.23 9.27 -8.99
N VAL A 218 26.36 9.78 -9.87
CA VAL A 218 25.09 9.10 -10.22
C VAL A 218 25.33 7.75 -10.92
N LEU A 219 26.36 7.67 -11.77
CA LEU A 219 26.77 6.40 -12.38
C LEU A 219 27.31 5.41 -11.33
N SER A 220 27.95 5.91 -10.28
CA SER A 220 28.44 5.06 -9.18
C SER A 220 27.29 4.55 -8.31
N ILE A 221 26.24 5.35 -8.06
CA ILE A 221 25.02 4.90 -7.37
C ILE A 221 24.42 3.69 -8.10
N ALA A 222 24.25 3.80 -9.43
CA ALA A 222 23.73 2.70 -10.24
C ALA A 222 24.63 1.45 -10.25
N ARG A 223 25.96 1.61 -10.16
CA ARG A 223 26.89 0.48 -10.05
C ARG A 223 26.78 -0.22 -8.70
N THR A 224 26.68 0.52 -7.60
CA THR A 224 26.53 -0.05 -6.25
C THR A 224 25.29 -0.94 -6.17
N PHE A 225 24.21 -0.55 -6.86
CA PHE A 225 22.99 -1.36 -6.91
C PHE A 225 23.19 -2.76 -7.51
N LYS A 226 24.10 -2.92 -8.48
CA LYS A 226 24.42 -4.26 -9.03
C LYS A 226 24.95 -5.22 -7.98
N ALA A 227 25.64 -4.72 -6.96
CA ALA A 227 26.13 -5.56 -5.86
C ALA A 227 24.98 -6.03 -4.96
N VAL A 228 23.95 -5.21 -4.76
CA VAL A 228 22.73 -5.57 -4.01
C VAL A 228 22.00 -6.72 -4.72
N LEU A 229 21.91 -6.67 -6.05
CA LEU A 229 21.24 -7.70 -6.85
C LEU A 229 22.11 -8.92 -7.19
N ALA A 230 23.32 -9.02 -6.62
CA ALA A 230 24.20 -10.14 -6.92
C ALA A 230 23.65 -11.46 -6.34
N PRO A 231 23.91 -12.61 -6.98
CA PRO A 231 23.40 -13.91 -6.50
C PRO A 231 23.82 -14.26 -5.08
N GLY A 232 25.02 -13.86 -4.66
CA GLY A 232 25.54 -14.16 -3.31
C GLY A 232 24.70 -13.54 -2.18
N PRO A 233 24.54 -12.20 -2.13
CA PRO A 233 23.66 -11.53 -1.17
C PRO A 233 22.22 -12.04 -1.21
N GLN A 234 21.67 -12.32 -2.39
CA GLN A 234 20.32 -12.86 -2.53
C GLN A 234 20.19 -14.26 -1.90
N GLN A 235 21.11 -15.19 -2.21
CA GLN A 235 21.13 -16.53 -1.63
C GLN A 235 21.34 -16.49 -0.12
N SER A 236 22.19 -15.59 0.39
CA SER A 236 22.40 -15.43 1.84
C SER A 236 21.17 -14.89 2.58
N ALA A 237 20.28 -14.17 1.89
CA ALA A 237 19.06 -13.61 2.45
C ALA A 237 17.88 -14.59 2.33
N PHE A 238 17.59 -15.06 1.12
CA PHE A 238 16.42 -15.91 0.84
C PHE A 238 16.67 -17.40 1.08
N GLY A 239 17.92 -17.82 1.27
CA GLY A 239 18.30 -19.22 1.32
C GLY A 239 18.41 -19.84 -0.07
N ILE A 240 18.97 -21.05 -0.12
CA ILE A 240 18.88 -21.93 -1.29
C ILE A 240 17.56 -22.72 -1.24
N PRO A 241 17.03 -23.21 -2.37
CA PRO A 241 15.79 -23.99 -2.36
C PRO A 241 15.83 -25.15 -1.35
N GLY A 242 14.92 -25.14 -0.38
CA GLY A 242 14.82 -26.14 0.69
C GLY A 242 15.45 -25.74 2.02
N GLU A 243 16.20 -24.64 2.08
CA GLU A 243 16.68 -24.03 3.33
C GLU A 243 15.91 -22.74 3.63
N PRO A 244 15.50 -22.50 4.89
CA PRO A 244 14.75 -21.30 5.24
C PRO A 244 15.62 -20.04 5.09
N GLY A 245 15.02 -18.96 4.59
CA GLY A 245 15.68 -17.66 4.51
C GLY A 245 16.04 -17.06 5.88
N ASN A 246 16.95 -16.08 5.87
CA ASN A 246 17.38 -15.32 7.03
C ASN A 246 16.63 -13.99 7.10
N VAL A 247 15.87 -13.79 8.19
CA VAL A 247 15.10 -12.56 8.43
C VAL A 247 15.98 -11.30 8.36
N ASP A 248 17.10 -11.26 9.08
CA ASP A 248 18.00 -10.11 9.10
C ASP A 248 18.62 -9.85 7.72
N GLY A 249 18.94 -10.92 6.99
CA GLY A 249 19.45 -10.83 5.62
C GLY A 249 18.42 -10.24 4.65
N ILE A 250 17.16 -10.67 4.75
CA ILE A 250 16.05 -10.15 3.93
C ILE A 250 15.80 -8.67 4.24
N LEU A 251 15.73 -8.31 5.52
CA LEU A 251 15.55 -6.93 5.95
C LEU A 251 16.72 -6.04 5.50
N HIS A 252 17.95 -6.52 5.66
CA HIS A 252 19.14 -5.81 5.21
C HIS A 252 19.13 -5.58 3.70
N LEU A 253 18.77 -6.60 2.92
CA LEU A 253 18.72 -6.48 1.46
C LEU A 253 17.67 -5.46 1.01
N ALA A 254 16.49 -5.47 1.63
CA ALA A 254 15.43 -4.49 1.36
C ALA A 254 15.90 -3.07 1.71
N ASP A 255 16.56 -2.91 2.86
CA ASP A 255 17.13 -1.63 3.29
C ASP A 255 18.21 -1.12 2.32
N ARG A 256 19.10 -2.00 1.81
CA ARG A 256 20.08 -1.62 0.79
C ARG A 256 19.45 -1.22 -0.53
N PHE A 257 18.34 -1.86 -0.93
CA PHE A 257 17.57 -1.45 -2.10
C PHE A 257 16.99 -0.03 -1.90
N VAL A 258 16.31 0.20 -0.78
CA VAL A 258 15.69 1.49 -0.43
C VAL A 258 16.75 2.58 -0.31
N ALA A 259 17.92 2.27 0.23
CA ALA A 259 19.04 3.21 0.31
C ALA A 259 19.54 3.67 -1.07
N VAL A 260 19.52 2.81 -2.09
CA VAL A 260 19.82 3.21 -3.47
C VAL A 260 18.75 4.14 -4.03
N TYR A 261 17.48 3.83 -3.81
CA TYR A 261 16.37 4.70 -4.19
C TYR A 261 16.50 6.10 -3.55
N GLY A 262 16.74 6.16 -2.23
CA GLY A 262 17.00 7.42 -1.51
C GLY A 262 18.25 8.15 -2.03
N SER A 263 19.31 7.43 -2.38
CA SER A 263 20.54 8.04 -2.92
C SER A 263 20.29 8.81 -4.22
N PHE A 264 19.40 8.34 -5.09
CA PHE A 264 19.03 9.08 -6.30
C PHE A 264 18.22 10.33 -5.98
N LEU A 265 17.28 10.25 -5.03
CA LEU A 265 16.47 11.38 -4.58
C LEU A 265 17.36 12.47 -3.96
N ASP A 266 18.21 12.08 -3.00
CA ASP A 266 19.15 12.98 -2.32
C ASP A 266 20.14 13.62 -3.30
N TRP A 267 20.65 12.84 -4.26
CA TRP A 267 21.53 13.37 -5.30
C TRP A 267 20.83 14.44 -6.14
N ALA A 268 19.62 14.17 -6.63
CA ALA A 268 18.86 15.13 -7.42
C ALA A 268 18.51 16.40 -6.64
N ALA A 269 18.07 16.25 -5.39
CA ALA A 269 17.77 17.37 -4.51
C ALA A 269 19.01 18.23 -4.24
N ARG A 270 20.18 17.60 -3.99
CA ARG A 270 21.43 18.32 -3.77
C ARG A 270 21.83 19.17 -4.98
N LEU A 271 21.74 18.63 -6.19
CA LEU A 271 22.07 19.38 -7.40
C LEU A 271 21.14 20.59 -7.58
N ARG A 272 19.83 20.40 -7.44
CA ARG A 272 18.84 21.48 -7.54
C ARG A 272 19.00 22.53 -6.45
N GLY A 273 19.55 22.15 -5.29
CA GLY A 273 19.80 23.04 -4.17
C GLY A 273 21.06 23.90 -4.29
N TYR A 274 21.98 23.64 -5.22
CA TYR A 274 23.20 24.45 -5.33
C TYR A 274 22.88 25.91 -5.61
N ALA A 275 23.38 26.81 -4.76
CA ALA A 275 23.22 28.24 -4.91
C ALA A 275 24.29 28.79 -5.87
N THR A 276 23.90 29.62 -6.82
CA THR A 276 24.82 30.24 -7.78
C THR A 276 24.24 31.58 -8.25
N GLU A 277 25.07 32.43 -8.83
CA GLU A 277 24.70 33.83 -9.16
C GLU A 277 23.97 33.95 -10.50
N HIS A 278 23.93 32.87 -11.29
CA HIS A 278 23.41 32.85 -12.66
C HIS A 278 22.34 31.78 -12.87
N ASP A 279 21.23 32.19 -13.47
CA ASP A 279 20.10 31.29 -13.78
C ASP A 279 20.52 30.15 -14.72
N GLU A 280 21.45 30.38 -15.66
CA GLU A 280 21.95 29.33 -16.56
C GLU A 280 22.72 28.23 -15.83
N ALA A 281 23.39 28.57 -14.72
CA ALA A 281 24.07 27.61 -13.88
C ALA A 281 23.06 26.77 -13.08
N HIS A 282 22.01 27.41 -12.55
CA HIS A 282 20.87 26.72 -11.94
C HIS A 282 20.18 25.76 -12.92
N ASP A 283 19.91 26.21 -14.14
CA ASP A 283 19.33 25.41 -15.23
C ASP A 283 20.18 24.17 -15.55
N LEU A 284 21.51 24.32 -15.56
CA LEU A 284 22.43 23.23 -15.82
C LEU A 284 22.41 22.20 -14.69
N PHE A 285 22.40 22.62 -13.42
CA PHE A 285 22.24 21.69 -12.30
C PHE A 285 20.88 20.99 -12.30
N ALA A 286 19.80 21.73 -12.53
CA ALA A 286 18.45 21.18 -12.62
C ALA A 286 18.32 20.16 -13.76
N SER A 287 18.92 20.44 -14.92
CA SER A 287 18.96 19.52 -16.05
C SER A 287 19.81 18.28 -15.75
N THR A 288 20.93 18.44 -15.03
CA THR A 288 21.77 17.32 -14.60
C THR A 288 21.03 16.43 -13.59
N ALA A 289 20.26 17.00 -12.67
CA ALA A 289 19.47 16.24 -11.69
C ALA A 289 18.44 15.30 -12.34
N ARG A 290 18.00 15.55 -13.59
CA ARG A 290 17.03 14.70 -14.31
C ARG A 290 17.54 13.30 -14.64
N TYR A 291 18.84 13.06 -14.58
CA TYR A 291 19.39 11.71 -14.71
C TYR A 291 18.92 10.76 -13.60
N ALA A 292 18.41 11.29 -12.48
CA ALA A 292 17.78 10.49 -11.44
C ALA A 292 16.32 10.10 -11.76
N ASP A 293 15.64 10.81 -12.67
CA ASP A 293 14.19 10.64 -12.87
C ASP A 293 13.84 9.20 -13.27
N ARG A 294 14.54 8.67 -14.28
CA ARG A 294 14.32 7.30 -14.75
C ARG A 294 14.63 6.23 -13.69
N PRO A 295 15.81 6.20 -13.04
CA PRO A 295 16.08 5.18 -12.02
C PRO A 295 15.16 5.30 -10.80
N VAL A 296 14.74 6.50 -10.40
CA VAL A 296 13.74 6.71 -9.32
C VAL A 296 12.41 6.03 -9.68
N GLU A 297 11.88 6.28 -10.88
CA GLU A 297 10.63 5.66 -11.30
C GLU A 297 10.78 4.14 -11.49
N GLN A 298 11.89 3.68 -12.07
CA GLN A 298 12.13 2.24 -12.26
C GLN A 298 12.18 1.47 -10.94
N LEU A 299 12.85 2.04 -9.92
CA LEU A 299 12.92 1.42 -8.59
C LEU A 299 11.56 1.43 -7.91
N ARG A 300 10.84 2.56 -7.96
CA ARG A 300 9.50 2.69 -7.36
C ARG A 300 8.49 1.75 -8.02
N ASP A 301 8.45 1.71 -9.34
CA ASP A 301 7.59 0.80 -10.11
C ASP A 301 7.88 -0.67 -9.81
N PHE A 302 9.16 -1.02 -9.69
CA PHE A 302 9.56 -2.37 -9.33
C PHE A 302 8.99 -2.77 -7.97
N VAL A 303 9.07 -1.91 -6.96
CA VAL A 303 8.56 -2.21 -5.61
C VAL A 303 7.08 -2.56 -5.64
N TYR A 304 6.25 -1.76 -6.32
CA TYR A 304 4.81 -2.01 -6.38
C TYR A 304 4.47 -3.23 -7.25
N LYS A 305 5.11 -3.39 -8.42
CA LYS A 305 4.93 -4.58 -9.26
C LYS A 305 5.36 -5.86 -8.55
N PHE A 306 6.46 -5.79 -7.78
CA PHE A 306 6.93 -6.91 -6.97
C PHE A 306 5.90 -7.26 -5.90
N ARG A 307 5.42 -6.28 -5.11
CA ARG A 307 4.33 -6.47 -4.13
C ARG A 307 3.11 -7.13 -4.77
N ASP A 308 2.61 -6.59 -5.88
CA ASP A 308 1.40 -7.09 -6.55
C ASP A 308 1.58 -8.52 -7.06
N SER A 309 2.79 -8.89 -7.49
CA SER A 309 3.11 -10.26 -7.91
C SER A 309 3.21 -11.25 -6.74
N VAL A 310 3.59 -10.77 -5.56
CA VAL A 310 3.80 -11.57 -4.34
C VAL A 310 2.53 -11.65 -3.48
N ASP A 311 1.63 -10.68 -3.56
CA ASP A 311 0.36 -10.67 -2.81
C ASP A 311 -0.45 -11.98 -2.94
N PRO A 312 -0.64 -12.57 -4.15
CA PRO A 312 -1.33 -13.85 -4.30
C PRO A 312 -0.43 -15.08 -4.12
N LEU A 313 0.85 -14.92 -3.75
CA LEU A 313 1.84 -16.01 -3.74
C LEU A 313 1.43 -17.13 -2.79
N HIS A 314 1.02 -16.77 -1.57
CA HIS A 314 0.67 -17.76 -0.55
C HIS A 314 -0.46 -18.68 -1.02
N GLU A 315 -1.55 -18.10 -1.53
CA GLU A 315 -2.71 -18.84 -2.02
C GLU A 315 -2.32 -19.79 -3.16
N LYS A 316 -1.54 -19.32 -4.14
CA LYS A 316 -1.06 -20.15 -5.26
C LYS A 316 -0.23 -21.33 -4.80
N VAL A 317 0.71 -21.10 -3.86
CA VAL A 317 1.54 -22.18 -3.32
C VAL A 317 0.70 -23.18 -2.53
N MET A 318 -0.27 -22.71 -1.74
CA MET A 318 -1.19 -23.58 -1.00
C MET A 318 -2.13 -24.37 -1.93
N ALA A 319 -2.46 -23.83 -3.11
CA ALA A 319 -3.19 -24.54 -4.16
C ALA A 319 -2.33 -25.61 -4.89
N GLY A 320 -1.04 -25.72 -4.54
CA GLY A 320 -0.09 -26.65 -5.16
C GLY A 320 0.45 -26.16 -6.51
N GLU A 321 0.27 -24.88 -6.84
CA GLU A 321 0.84 -24.30 -8.05
C GLU A 321 2.36 -24.14 -7.91
N ASN A 322 3.09 -24.47 -8.97
CA ASN A 322 4.52 -24.20 -9.03
C ASN A 322 4.75 -22.76 -9.50
N VAL A 323 4.96 -21.85 -8.55
CA VAL A 323 5.13 -20.42 -8.84
C VAL A 323 6.61 -20.11 -9.08
N ASN A 324 6.96 -19.70 -10.30
CA ASN A 324 8.27 -19.16 -10.62
C ASN A 324 8.20 -17.63 -10.71
N LEU A 325 8.82 -16.94 -9.74
CA LEU A 325 8.87 -15.47 -9.72
C LEU A 325 10.10 -14.99 -10.49
N GLU A 326 9.92 -14.63 -11.75
CA GLU A 326 10.95 -13.99 -12.56
C GLU A 326 10.65 -12.48 -12.66
N ILE A 327 11.38 -11.67 -11.89
CA ILE A 327 11.15 -10.22 -11.82
C ILE A 327 12.44 -9.52 -12.23
N THR A 328 12.39 -8.89 -13.39
CA THR A 328 13.55 -8.20 -13.96
C THR A 328 13.53 -6.72 -13.59
N LEU A 329 14.61 -6.25 -12.98
CA LEU A 329 14.86 -4.83 -12.75
C LEU A 329 15.99 -4.34 -13.64
N ALA A 330 15.64 -3.53 -14.64
CA ALA A 330 16.61 -2.83 -15.47
C ALA A 330 16.84 -1.42 -14.92
N LEU A 331 17.91 -1.21 -14.16
CA LEU A 331 18.29 0.12 -13.70
C LEU A 331 19.14 0.83 -14.77
N ASP A 332 18.57 1.86 -15.40
CA ASP A 332 19.21 2.66 -16.43
C ASP A 332 19.16 4.15 -16.06
N VAL A 333 20.34 4.77 -15.96
CA VAL A 333 20.50 6.20 -15.64
C VAL A 333 20.29 7.07 -16.90
N GLY A 334 20.22 6.48 -18.09
CA GLY A 334 20.08 7.20 -19.35
C GLY A 334 21.35 7.96 -19.77
N GLY A 335 21.33 8.47 -21.00
CA GLY A 335 22.39 9.33 -21.56
C GLY A 335 22.01 10.81 -21.51
N ALA A 336 22.94 11.69 -21.92
CA ALA A 336 22.65 13.11 -22.08
C ALA A 336 21.46 13.33 -22.99
N ASP A 337 20.39 13.90 -22.44
CA ASP A 337 19.22 14.27 -23.20
C ASP A 337 19.40 15.65 -23.87
N ALA A 338 18.43 16.02 -24.69
CA ALA A 338 18.41 17.32 -25.35
C ALA A 338 18.36 18.48 -24.34
N GLY A 339 17.77 18.27 -23.16
CA GLY A 339 17.66 19.25 -22.09
C GLY A 339 19.02 19.61 -21.51
N PHE A 340 19.80 18.60 -21.08
CA PHE A 340 21.17 18.79 -20.58
C PHE A 340 22.07 19.45 -21.61
N SER A 341 22.03 18.96 -22.87
CA SER A 341 22.85 19.50 -23.95
C SER A 341 22.54 20.99 -24.22
N SER A 342 21.26 21.36 -24.18
CA SER A 342 20.78 22.73 -24.35
C SER A 342 21.17 23.63 -23.18
N ALA A 343 20.97 23.18 -21.94
CA ALA A 343 21.35 23.92 -20.73
C ALA A 343 22.87 24.16 -20.67
N ARG A 344 23.68 23.14 -20.98
CA ARG A 344 25.14 23.27 -21.04
C ARG A 344 25.58 24.30 -22.07
N LYS A 345 24.94 24.35 -23.24
CA LYS A 345 25.24 25.34 -24.28
C LYS A 345 24.92 26.77 -23.80
N ARG A 346 23.75 26.98 -23.19
CA ARG A 346 23.37 28.30 -22.64
C ARG A 346 24.35 28.76 -21.56
N PHE A 347 24.70 27.86 -20.63
CA PHE A 347 25.68 28.14 -19.58
C PHE A 347 27.05 28.55 -20.14
N LEU A 348 27.57 27.82 -21.14
CA LEU A 348 28.86 28.14 -21.75
C LEU A 348 28.85 29.51 -22.47
N GLN A 349 27.69 29.91 -23.02
CA GLN A 349 27.53 31.22 -23.63
C GLN A 349 27.50 32.33 -22.57
N ALA A 350 26.69 32.18 -21.51
CA ALA A 350 26.60 33.16 -20.43
C ALA A 350 27.97 33.42 -19.76
N ARG A 351 28.77 32.37 -19.57
CA ARG A 351 30.13 32.47 -19.01
C ARG A 351 31.11 33.28 -19.89
N LEU A 352 30.90 33.34 -21.20
CA LEU A 352 31.73 34.15 -22.10
C LEU A 352 31.34 35.63 -22.09
N GLU A 353 30.12 35.92 -21.62
CA GLU A 353 29.53 37.27 -21.57
C GLU A 353 29.69 37.92 -20.18
N SER A 354 29.95 37.13 -19.13
CA SER A 354 30.33 37.53 -17.76
C SER A 354 31.83 37.75 -17.60
#